data_AF-A0A521R423-F1
#
_entry.id   AF-A0A521R423-F1
#
_cell.length_a   1.000
_cell.length_b   1.000
_cell.length_c   1.000
_cell.angle_alpha   90.00
_cell.angle_beta   90.00
_cell.angle_gamma   90.00
#
_symmetry.space_group_name_H-M   'P 1'
#
loop_
_entity.id
_entity.type
_entity.pdbx_description
1 polymer ?
#
loop_
_entity_poly.entity_id
_entity_poly.type
_entity_poly.pdbx_seq_one_letter_code
_entity_poly.pdbx_strand_id
1 'polypeptide(L)'
;MRARNVMTSEIVAAASSATLLEAVRELVNTNASALPVVDGGNQLIGLISEIDIIRHLLSIDNEAALFRLQFEAGMPMPDPIAKAFLEYATASASMLSPRRG
;
A
#
# COMPACT_ATOMS: atom_id res chain seq x y z
N MET A 1 -27.04 2.98 17.07
CA MET A 1 -25.65 3.40 16.78
C MET A 1 -25.56 3.81 15.30
N ARG A 2 -24.91 4.93 14.93
CA ARG A 2 -24.76 5.38 13.53
C ARG A 2 -23.27 5.34 13.14
N ALA A 3 -22.93 5.28 11.84
CA ALA A 3 -21.53 5.24 11.38
C ALA A 3 -20.68 6.40 11.92
N ARG A 4 -21.26 7.61 11.96
CA ARG A 4 -20.64 8.81 12.57
C ARG A 4 -20.23 8.65 14.04
N ASN A 5 -20.77 7.66 14.75
CA ASN A 5 -20.43 7.39 16.15
C ASN A 5 -19.14 6.57 16.30
N VAL A 6 -18.61 5.99 15.21
CA VAL A 6 -17.45 5.07 15.26
C VAL A 6 -16.38 5.36 14.19
N MET A 7 -16.64 6.27 13.24
CA MET A 7 -15.68 6.61 12.19
C MET A 7 -14.56 7.53 12.73
N THR A 8 -13.36 7.38 12.18
CA THR A 8 -12.30 8.38 12.30
C THR A 8 -12.63 9.55 11.38
N SER A 9 -12.64 10.77 11.93
CA SER A 9 -13.07 11.97 11.19
C SER A 9 -11.91 12.73 10.54
N GLU A 10 -10.70 12.57 11.06
CA GLU A 10 -9.48 13.17 10.49
C GLU A 10 -8.72 12.08 9.74
N ILE A 11 -8.83 12.12 8.41
CA ILE A 11 -8.13 11.20 7.51
C ILE A 11 -7.37 12.01 6.47
N VAL A 12 -6.21 11.50 6.06
CA VAL A 12 -5.48 12.04 4.92
C VAL A 12 -6.07 11.47 3.64
N ALA A 13 -6.20 12.32 2.62
CA ALA A 13 -6.63 11.95 1.28
C ALA A 13 -5.55 12.34 0.27
N ALA A 14 -5.35 11.51 -0.75
CA ALA A 14 -4.49 11.85 -1.88
C ALA A 14 -5.24 12.77 -2.86
N ALA A 15 -4.56 13.79 -3.37
CA ALA A 15 -5.09 14.55 -4.49
C ALA A 15 -5.08 13.70 -5.76
N SER A 16 -6.06 13.88 -6.64
CA SER A 16 -6.14 13.16 -7.92
C SER A 16 -4.98 13.47 -8.87
N SER A 17 -4.27 14.58 -8.64
CA SER A 17 -3.05 14.96 -9.34
C SER A 17 -1.76 14.48 -8.67
N ALA A 18 -1.83 13.83 -7.50
CA ALA A 18 -0.66 13.33 -6.79
C ALA A 18 -0.01 12.18 -7.59
N THR A 19 1.31 12.15 -7.57
CA THR A 19 2.08 11.02 -8.09
C THR A 19 1.90 9.78 -7.21
N LEU A 20 2.14 8.60 -7.78
CA LEU A 20 2.10 7.35 -7.03
C LEU A 20 3.05 7.35 -5.82
N LEU A 21 4.23 7.97 -5.97
CA LEU A 21 5.22 8.08 -4.89
C LEU A 21 4.72 8.96 -3.74
N GLU A 22 4.01 10.05 -4.03
CA GLU A 22 3.39 10.89 -3.01
C GLU A 22 2.29 10.13 -2.26
N ALA A 23 1.43 9.39 -2.98
CA ALA A 23 0.42 8.53 -2.34
C ALA A 23 1.04 7.45 -1.44
N VAL A 24 2.14 6.81 -1.87
CA VAL A 24 2.89 5.84 -1.05
C VAL A 24 3.46 6.49 0.21
N ARG A 25 4.04 7.69 0.09
CA ARG A 25 4.56 8.42 1.25
C ARG A 25 3.46 8.73 2.26
N GLU A 26 2.28 9.13 1.79
CA GLU A 26 1.14 9.40 2.67
C GLU A 26 0.66 8.12 3.39
N LEU A 27 0.56 6.99 2.69
CA LEU A 27 0.22 5.70 3.31
C LEU A 27 1.20 5.35 4.44
N VAL A 28 2.51 5.49 4.19
CA VAL A 28 3.56 5.19 5.17
C VAL A 28 3.53 6.17 6.35
N ASN A 29 3.44 7.47 6.09
CA ASN A 29 3.46 8.50 7.13
C ASN A 29 2.23 8.41 8.04
N THR A 30 1.09 8.02 7.50
CA THR A 30 -0.17 7.91 8.24
C THR A 30 -0.42 6.52 8.80
N ASN A 31 0.45 5.54 8.47
CA ASN A 31 0.25 4.12 8.77
C ASN A 31 -1.14 3.61 8.32
N ALA A 32 -1.61 4.10 7.18
CA ALA A 32 -2.88 3.73 6.58
C ALA A 32 -2.67 2.71 5.46
N SER A 33 -3.58 1.74 5.34
CA SER A 33 -3.54 0.74 4.26
C SER A 33 -4.17 1.21 2.94
N ALA A 34 -4.94 2.30 3.00
CA ALA A 34 -5.58 2.92 1.84
C ALA A 34 -5.81 4.42 2.05
N LEU A 35 -5.79 5.17 0.95
CA LEU A 35 -6.11 6.59 0.92
C LEU A 35 -7.33 6.84 0.03
N PRO A 36 -8.31 7.62 0.51
CA PRO A 36 -9.29 8.24 -0.38
C PRO A 36 -8.58 9.14 -1.39
N VAL A 37 -9.07 9.17 -2.62
CA VAL A 37 -8.58 10.08 -3.66
C VAL A 37 -9.63 11.15 -3.91
N VAL A 38 -9.24 12.42 -3.77
CA VAL A 38 -10.13 13.58 -3.94
C VAL A 38 -9.71 14.43 -5.14
N ASP A 39 -10.66 15.10 -5.78
CA ASP A 39 -10.39 16.10 -6.81
C ASP A 39 -10.03 17.48 -6.23
N GLY A 40 -9.81 18.47 -7.11
CA GLY A 40 -9.50 19.85 -6.69
C GLY A 40 -10.64 20.58 -5.95
N GLY A 41 -11.87 20.04 -6.00
CA GLY A 41 -13.01 20.51 -5.21
C GLY A 41 -13.17 19.77 -3.88
N ASN A 42 -12.20 18.93 -3.50
CA ASN A 42 -12.22 18.07 -2.31
C ASN A 42 -13.36 17.02 -2.34
N GLN A 43 -13.84 16.67 -3.54
CA GLN A 43 -14.85 15.64 -3.72
C GLN A 43 -14.16 14.29 -3.84
N LEU A 44 -14.67 13.28 -3.14
CA LEU A 44 -14.18 11.91 -3.23
C LEU A 44 -14.45 11.34 -4.63
N ILE A 45 -13.38 10.96 -5.33
CA ILE A 45 -13.46 10.39 -6.69
C ILE A 45 -12.91 8.96 -6.78
N GLY A 46 -12.25 8.46 -5.73
CA GLY A 46 -11.69 7.11 -5.74
C GLY A 46 -11.04 6.69 -4.41
N LEU A 47 -10.39 5.54 -4.45
CA LEU A 47 -9.64 4.95 -3.35
C LEU A 47 -8.40 4.27 -3.95
N ILE A 48 -7.24 4.44 -3.32
CA ILE A 48 -6.02 3.71 -3.66
C ILE A 48 -5.53 2.95 -2.43
N SER A 49 -5.25 1.65 -2.59
CA SER A 49 -4.70 0.81 -1.52
C SER A 49 -3.26 0.39 -1.81
N GLU A 50 -2.56 -0.04 -0.76
CA GLU A 50 -1.27 -0.72 -0.85
C GLU A 50 -1.30 -1.92 -1.83
N ILE A 51 -2.41 -2.66 -1.88
CA ILE A 51 -2.59 -3.80 -2.80
C ILE A 51 -2.69 -3.33 -4.25
N ASP A 52 -3.39 -2.21 -4.52
CA ASP A 52 -3.50 -1.66 -5.87
C ASP A 52 -2.14 -1.19 -6.38
N ILE A 53 -1.34 -0.58 -5.50
CA ILE A 53 0.04 -0.17 -5.80
C ILE A 53 0.90 -1.39 -6.13
N ILE A 54 0.87 -2.43 -5.30
CA ILE A 54 1.62 -3.67 -5.55
C ILE A 54 1.17 -4.31 -6.87
N ARG A 55 -0.14 -4.42 -7.11
CA ARG A 55 -0.68 -4.97 -8.37
C ARG A 55 -0.23 -4.15 -9.57
N HIS A 56 -0.26 -2.83 -9.47
CA HIS A 56 0.18 -1.94 -10.53
C HIS A 56 1.67 -2.17 -10.84
N LEU A 57 2.54 -2.19 -9.83
CA LEU A 57 3.96 -2.48 -9.98
C LEU A 57 4.23 -3.87 -10.59
N LEU A 58 3.43 -4.88 -10.21
CA LEU A 58 3.55 -6.23 -10.76
C LEU A 58 2.96 -6.37 -12.18
N SER A 59 2.14 -5.41 -12.62
CA SER A 59 1.53 -5.39 -13.95
C SER A 59 2.34 -4.60 -14.99
N ILE A 60 3.29 -3.76 -14.54
CA ILE A 60 4.24 -3.07 -15.40
C ILE A 60 5.44 -4.02 -15.67
N ASP A 61 5.28 -4.89 -16.67
CA ASP A 61 6.28 -5.73 -17.37
C ASP A 61 7.06 -6.87 -16.65
N ASN A 62 7.56 -7.80 -17.48
CA ASN A 62 8.17 -9.14 -17.24
C ASN A 62 9.14 -9.29 -16.06
N GLU A 63 9.72 -8.21 -15.53
CA GLU A 63 10.59 -8.20 -14.36
C GLU A 63 9.87 -8.71 -13.10
N ALA A 64 8.57 -8.45 -12.96
CA ALA A 64 7.75 -8.96 -11.86
C ALA A 64 7.66 -10.49 -11.82
N ALA A 65 7.83 -11.17 -12.96
CA ALA A 65 7.92 -12.63 -13.03
C ALA A 65 9.31 -13.12 -12.60
N LEU A 66 10.38 -12.41 -12.99
CA LEU A 66 11.74 -12.68 -12.55
C LEU A 66 11.90 -12.48 -11.04
N PHE A 67 11.30 -11.43 -10.47
CA PHE A 67 11.26 -11.23 -9.02
C PHE A 67 10.52 -12.35 -8.29
N ARG A 68 9.41 -12.83 -8.87
CA ARG A 68 8.65 -13.96 -8.33
C ARG A 68 9.48 -15.24 -8.29
N LEU A 69 10.16 -15.55 -9.40
CA LEU A 69 11.05 -16.70 -9.50
C LEU A 69 12.26 -16.58 -8.55
N GLN A 70 12.85 -15.40 -8.41
CA GLN A 70 13.96 -15.14 -7.49
C GLN A 70 13.53 -15.29 -6.02
N PHE A 71 12.32 -14.84 -5.67
CA PHE A 71 11.75 -15.01 -4.33
C PHE A 71 11.44 -16.48 -4.03
N GLU A 72 10.78 -17.19 -4.94
CA GLU A 72 10.52 -18.64 -4.81
C GLU A 72 11.82 -19.46 -4.76
N ALA A 73 12.88 -19.00 -5.43
CA ALA A 73 14.22 -19.60 -5.42
C ALA A 73 15.09 -19.21 -4.20
N GLY A 74 14.62 -18.31 -3.32
CA GLY A 74 15.36 -17.86 -2.13
C GLY A 74 16.59 -16.99 -2.43
N MET A 75 16.65 -16.33 -3.58
CA MET A 75 17.75 -15.41 -3.94
C MET A 75 17.58 -14.04 -3.27
N PRO A 76 18.69 -13.33 -2.96
CA PRO A 76 18.63 -11.98 -2.40
C PRO A 76 17.98 -11.02 -3.41
N MET A 77 16.93 -10.34 -2.98
CA MET A 77 16.20 -9.37 -3.81
C MET A 77 17.03 -8.09 -3.98
N PRO A 78 17.09 -7.46 -5.18
CA PRO A 78 17.82 -6.21 -5.35
C PRO A 78 17.25 -5.06 -4.50
N ASP A 79 18.16 -4.30 -3.91
CA ASP A 79 17.94 -3.38 -2.78
C ASP A 79 16.77 -2.39 -2.91
N PRO A 80 16.42 -1.78 -4.08
CA PRO A 80 15.36 -0.79 -4.13
C PRO A 80 13.97 -1.37 -3.87
N ILE A 81 13.73 -2.61 -4.31
CA ILE A 81 12.42 -3.29 -4.18
C ILE A 81 12.40 -4.11 -2.88
N ALA A 82 13.55 -4.70 -2.51
CA ALA A 82 13.71 -5.44 -1.26
C ALA A 82 13.38 -4.57 -0.05
N LYS A 83 13.90 -3.34 -0.03
CA LYS A 83 13.68 -2.40 1.07
C LYS A 83 12.21 -2.01 1.21
N ALA A 84 11.55 -1.67 0.09
CA ALA A 84 10.13 -1.30 0.08
C ALA A 84 9.21 -2.46 0.51
N PHE A 85 9.55 -3.69 0.14
CA PHE A 85 8.78 -4.88 0.48
C PHE A 85 9.04 -5.37 1.92
N LEU A 86 10.30 -5.32 2.41
CA LEU A 86 10.64 -5.70 3.78
C LEU A 86 10.07 -4.71 4.80
N GLU A 87 10.12 -3.41 4.53
CA GLU A 87 9.53 -2.38 5.40
C GLU A 87 8.00 -2.61 5.54
N TYR A 88 7.33 -2.95 4.43
CA TYR A 88 5.90 -3.29 4.39
C TYR A 88 5.56 -4.60 5.13
N ALA A 89 6.30 -5.68 4.88
CA ALA A 89 6.06 -6.99 5.48
C ALA A 89 6.38 -7.00 6.99
N THR A 90 7.40 -6.27 7.44
CA THR A 90 7.75 -6.18 8.86
C THR A 90 6.74 -5.34 9.64
N ALA A 91 6.17 -4.30 9.02
CA ALA A 91 5.07 -3.51 9.59
C ALA A 91 3.74 -4.31 9.69
N SER A 92 3.50 -5.24 8.77
CA SER A 92 2.27 -6.04 8.71
C SER A 92 2.33 -7.38 9.47
N ALA A 93 3.53 -7.80 9.90
CA ALA A 93 3.76 -9.09 10.55
C ALA A 93 3.12 -9.24 11.94
N SER A 94 2.55 -8.17 12.53
CA SER A 94 1.74 -8.30 13.76
C SER A 94 0.28 -8.72 13.51
N MET A 95 -0.21 -8.72 12.26
CA MET A 95 -1.61 -9.08 11.93
C MET A 95 -1.79 -10.50 11.35
N LEU A 96 -0.73 -11.16 10.89
CA LEU A 96 -0.77 -12.56 10.45
C LEU A 96 0.11 -13.45 11.33
N SER A 97 -0.22 -13.54 12.62
CA SER A 97 0.10 -14.74 13.39
C SER A 97 -1.06 -15.72 13.27
N PRO A 98 -0.85 -16.97 12.80
CA PRO A 98 -1.86 -17.99 12.97
C PRO A 98 -2.01 -18.21 14.48
N ARG A 99 -3.23 -18.07 15.02
CA ARG A 99 -3.54 -18.60 16.35
C ARG A 99 -3.27 -20.11 16.29
N ARG A 100 -2.13 -20.53 16.81
CA ARG A 100 -1.87 -21.94 17.11
C ARG A 100 -2.78 -22.33 18.27
N GLY A 101 -3.82 -23.09 17.95
CA GLY A 101 -4.61 -23.91 18.86
C GLY A 101 -4.66 -25.30 18.26
#